data_AF-A0A321LZT2-F1
#
_entry.id   AF-A0A321LZT2-F1
#
_cell.length_a   1.000
_cell.length_b   1.000
_cell.length_c   1.000
_cell.angle_alpha   90.00
_cell.angle_beta   90.00
_cell.angle_gamma   90.00
#
_symmetry.space_group_name_H-M   'P 1'
#
loop_
_entity.id
_entity.type
_entity.pdbx_description
1 polymer ?
#
loop_
_entity_poly.entity_id
_entity_poly.type
_entity_poly.pdbx_seq_one_letter_code
_entity_poly.pdbx_strand_id
1 'polypeptide(L)'
;MGYVWLIALVFVGGIAFAQRAFFGFSRKNRVLKELIGTIALTATAAGAYYMMTGVVTKTAILLWLASSLFAVEQIEYVQLRLRTASPRSRLRKYEAGRKLLALHMAVILLALIYGPVLLALAFVPAALRIIVWMSSRPQPLHLHRLGWTELLHNIVFTALLIAAYLS
;
A
#
# COMPACT_ATOMS: atom_id res chain seq x y z
N MET A 1 -18.90 -22.96 -10.79
CA MET A 1 -19.28 -21.69 -10.13
C MET A 1 -18.09 -20.83 -9.69
N GLY A 2 -16.88 -20.98 -10.29
CA GLY A 2 -15.68 -20.26 -9.84
C GLY A 2 -15.47 -18.85 -10.41
N TYR A 3 -16.09 -18.52 -11.55
CA TYR A 3 -15.77 -17.29 -12.30
C TYR A 3 -16.55 -16.05 -11.84
N VAL A 4 -17.63 -16.22 -11.07
CA VAL A 4 -18.52 -15.13 -10.67
C VAL A 4 -17.80 -14.11 -9.78
N TRP A 5 -16.89 -14.57 -8.92
CA TRP A 5 -16.10 -13.70 -8.04
C TRP A 5 -14.99 -12.96 -8.77
N LEU A 6 -14.41 -13.55 -9.82
CA LEU A 6 -13.47 -12.85 -10.70
C LEU A 6 -14.14 -11.73 -11.48
N ILE A 7 -15.34 -12.01 -12.02
CA ILE A 7 -16.16 -11.00 -12.68
C ILE A 7 -16.52 -9.91 -11.67
N ALA A 8 -16.92 -10.27 -10.45
CA ALA A 8 -17.20 -9.28 -9.40
C ALA A 8 -15.98 -8.41 -9.06
N LEU A 9 -14.77 -8.96 -8.94
CA LEU A 9 -13.55 -8.19 -8.65
C LEU A 9 -13.14 -7.29 -9.82
N VAL A 10 -13.21 -7.79 -11.06
CA VAL A 10 -12.95 -6.98 -12.26
C VAL A 10 -14.01 -5.88 -12.42
N PHE A 11 -15.28 -6.17 -12.12
CA PHE A 11 -16.34 -5.17 -12.12
C PHE A 11 -16.17 -4.14 -11.00
N VAL A 12 -15.78 -4.54 -9.79
CA VAL A 12 -15.50 -3.60 -8.69
C VAL A 12 -14.31 -2.70 -9.04
N GLY A 13 -13.23 -3.26 -9.61
CA GLY A 13 -12.10 -2.51 -10.14
C GLY A 13 -12.50 -1.56 -11.27
N GLY A 14 -13.28 -2.05 -12.22
CA GLY A 14 -13.81 -1.27 -13.35
C GLY A 14 -14.75 -0.15 -12.90
N ILE A 15 -15.64 -0.40 -11.95
CA ILE A 15 -16.56 0.59 -11.38
C ILE A 15 -15.79 1.64 -10.57
N ALA A 16 -14.81 1.24 -9.76
CA ALA A 16 -13.95 2.17 -9.04
C ALA A 16 -13.14 3.06 -9.99
N PHE A 17 -12.60 2.49 -11.07
CA PHE A 17 -11.90 3.23 -12.12
C PHE A 17 -12.84 4.17 -12.90
N ALA A 18 -14.02 3.68 -13.28
CA ALA A 18 -15.04 4.47 -13.98
C ALA A 18 -15.57 5.60 -13.08
N GLN A 19 -15.82 5.37 -11.80
CA GLN A 19 -16.18 6.41 -10.83
C GLN A 19 -15.07 7.45 -10.69
N ARG A 20 -13.80 7.03 -10.66
CA ARG A 20 -12.65 7.94 -10.64
C ARG A 20 -12.56 8.78 -11.92
N ALA A 21 -12.86 8.19 -13.07
CA ALA A 21 -12.84 8.84 -14.38
C ALA A 21 -14.03 9.79 -14.61
N PHE A 22 -15.24 9.40 -14.21
CA PHE A 22 -16.48 10.17 -14.45
C PHE A 22 -16.67 11.33 -13.47
N PHE A 23 -16.34 11.19 -12.19
CA PHE A 23 -16.58 12.23 -11.18
C PHE A 23 -15.44 13.26 -11.08
N GLY A 24 -15.12 13.95 -12.17
CA GLY A 24 -13.98 14.87 -12.35
C GLY A 24 -13.46 15.70 -11.16
N PHE A 25 -12.15 15.99 -11.21
CA PHE A 25 -11.35 17.12 -10.69
C PHE A 25 -11.58 17.77 -9.31
N SER A 26 -12.46 17.29 -8.43
CA SER A 26 -12.54 17.83 -7.07
C SER A 26 -11.32 17.40 -6.23
N ARG A 27 -10.44 18.35 -5.92
CA ARG A 27 -9.24 18.14 -5.05
C ARG A 27 -9.61 17.60 -3.66
N LYS A 28 -10.84 17.87 -3.19
CA LYS A 28 -11.32 17.50 -1.84
C LYS A 28 -11.38 15.98 -1.62
N ASN A 29 -11.67 15.20 -2.67
CA ASN A 29 -11.86 13.75 -2.57
C ASN A 29 -10.72 12.95 -3.24
N ARG A 30 -9.61 13.61 -3.63
CA ARG A 30 -8.54 12.98 -4.41
C ARG A 30 -7.95 11.75 -3.73
N VAL A 31 -7.62 11.86 -2.43
CA VAL A 31 -7.00 10.78 -1.66
C VAL A 31 -7.96 9.61 -1.49
N LEU A 32 -9.24 9.88 -1.17
CA LEU A 32 -10.25 8.84 -1.03
C LEU A 32 -10.42 8.04 -2.33
N LYS A 33 -10.41 8.71 -3.49
CA LYS A 33 -10.46 8.06 -4.80
C LYS A 33 -9.23 7.22 -5.10
N GLU A 34 -8.04 7.72 -4.73
CA GLU A 34 -6.78 6.97 -4.86
C GLU A 34 -6.82 5.70 -4.00
N LEU A 35 -7.30 5.78 -2.76
CA LEU A 35 -7.44 4.62 -1.87
C LEU A 35 -8.41 3.57 -2.44
N ILE A 36 -9.60 3.98 -2.87
CA ILE A 36 -10.60 3.06 -3.45
C ILE A 36 -10.04 2.39 -4.71
N GLY A 37 -9.47 3.18 -5.62
CA GLY A 37 -8.86 2.66 -6.85
C GLY A 37 -7.72 1.69 -6.57
N THR A 38 -6.90 1.99 -5.56
CA THR A 38 -5.77 1.13 -5.15
C THR A 38 -6.23 -0.17 -4.50
N ILE A 39 -7.23 -0.14 -3.62
CA ILE A 39 -7.80 -1.36 -3.01
C ILE A 39 -8.41 -2.26 -4.10
N ALA A 40 -9.08 -1.66 -5.08
CA ALA A 40 -9.65 -2.42 -6.18
C ALA A 40 -8.56 -2.96 -7.13
N LEU A 41 -7.49 -2.18 -7.40
CA LEU A 41 -6.37 -2.63 -8.23
C LEU A 41 -5.58 -3.76 -7.57
N THR A 42 -5.35 -3.70 -6.26
CA THR A 42 -4.62 -4.73 -5.50
C THR A 42 -5.40 -6.05 -5.41
N ALA A 43 -6.69 -6.07 -5.73
CA ALA A 43 -7.46 -7.31 -5.89
C ALA A 43 -6.90 -8.21 -7.01
N THR A 44 -6.11 -7.66 -7.93
CA THR A 44 -5.35 -8.43 -8.92
C THR A 44 -4.41 -9.45 -8.28
N ALA A 45 -3.92 -9.22 -7.05
CA ALA A 45 -3.11 -10.20 -6.32
C ALA A 45 -3.91 -11.47 -5.99
N ALA A 46 -5.13 -11.32 -5.47
CA ALA A 46 -6.04 -12.45 -5.26
C ALA A 46 -6.44 -13.12 -6.59
N GLY A 47 -6.70 -12.31 -7.62
CA GLY A 47 -7.02 -12.80 -8.97
C GLY A 47 -5.90 -13.65 -9.56
N ALA A 48 -4.64 -13.22 -9.44
CA ALA A 48 -3.47 -13.96 -9.90
C ALA A 48 -3.33 -15.31 -9.17
N TYR A 49 -3.53 -15.33 -7.85
CA TYR A 49 -3.53 -16.57 -7.08
C TYR A 49 -4.64 -17.53 -7.54
N TYR A 50 -5.85 -17.01 -7.73
CA TYR A 50 -6.97 -17.81 -8.23
C TYR A 50 -6.69 -18.36 -9.64
N MET A 51 -6.09 -17.58 -10.55
CA MET A 51 -5.75 -18.04 -11.89
C MET A 51 -4.76 -19.22 -11.88
N MET A 52 -3.85 -19.25 -10.92
CA MET A 52 -2.87 -20.33 -10.78
C MET A 52 -3.42 -21.56 -10.06
N THR A 53 -4.31 -21.38 -9.08
CA THR A 53 -4.77 -22.47 -8.20
C THR A 53 -6.17 -22.98 -8.53
N GLY A 54 -6.96 -22.21 -9.27
CA GLY A 54 -8.37 -22.51 -9.57
C GLY A 54 -9.33 -22.33 -8.39
N VAL A 55 -8.85 -21.91 -7.20
CA VAL A 55 -9.65 -21.81 -5.98
C VAL A 55 -9.39 -20.50 -5.22
N VAL A 56 -10.43 -19.95 -4.60
CA VAL A 56 -10.29 -18.79 -3.71
C VAL A 56 -10.12 -19.33 -2.29
N THR A 57 -8.90 -19.31 -1.78
CA THR A 57 -8.58 -19.74 -0.41
C THR A 57 -8.32 -18.53 0.50
N LYS A 58 -8.11 -18.80 1.80
CA LYS A 58 -7.63 -17.80 2.76
C LYS A 58 -6.39 -17.05 2.26
N THR A 59 -5.50 -17.73 1.53
CA THR A 59 -4.28 -17.13 0.96
C THR A 59 -4.60 -16.03 -0.05
N ALA A 60 -5.58 -16.23 -0.94
CA ALA A 60 -6.00 -15.20 -1.89
C ALA A 60 -6.46 -13.91 -1.18
N ILE A 61 -7.24 -14.07 -0.10
CA ILE A 61 -7.71 -12.95 0.72
C ILE A 61 -6.54 -12.25 1.41
N LEU A 62 -5.61 -13.00 2.00
CA LEU A 62 -4.44 -12.44 2.67
C LEU A 62 -3.51 -11.69 1.69
N LEU A 63 -3.34 -12.20 0.47
CA LEU A 63 -2.57 -11.53 -0.58
C LEU A 63 -3.22 -10.18 -0.94
N TRP A 64 -4.53 -10.15 -1.17
CA TRP A 64 -5.24 -8.91 -1.44
C TRP A 64 -5.17 -7.91 -0.28
N LEU A 65 -5.37 -8.37 0.96
CA LEU A 65 -5.29 -7.52 2.14
C LEU A 65 -3.87 -6.97 2.34
N ALA A 66 -2.84 -7.80 2.21
CA ALA A 66 -1.46 -7.38 2.35
C ALA A 66 -1.08 -6.33 1.29
N SER A 67 -1.42 -6.58 0.02
CA SER A 67 -1.19 -5.64 -1.07
C SER A 67 -1.99 -4.34 -0.88
N SER A 68 -3.24 -4.43 -0.40
CA SER A 68 -4.08 -3.27 -0.10
C SER A 68 -3.45 -2.40 1.00
N LEU A 69 -3.12 -3.00 2.14
CA LEU A 69 -2.53 -2.31 3.30
C LEU A 69 -1.22 -1.63 2.92
N PHE A 70 -0.33 -2.36 2.24
CA PHE A 70 0.95 -1.81 1.79
C PHE A 70 0.75 -0.60 0.86
N ALA A 71 -0.19 -0.69 -0.08
CA ALA A 71 -0.42 0.40 -1.02
C ALA A 71 -1.06 1.64 -0.34
N VAL A 72 -1.93 1.44 0.66
CA VAL A 72 -2.44 2.53 1.50
C VAL A 72 -1.29 3.20 2.26
N GLU A 73 -0.36 2.43 2.82
CA GLU A 73 0.82 2.95 3.50
C GLU A 73 1.73 3.78 2.59
N GLN A 74 1.91 3.37 1.32
CA GLN A 74 2.64 4.17 0.33
C GLN A 74 1.93 5.51 0.06
N ILE A 75 0.60 5.50 -0.09
CA ILE A 75 -0.18 6.73 -0.32
C ILE A 75 -0.02 7.66 0.88
N GLU A 76 -0.20 7.18 2.11
CA GLU A 76 -0.04 7.97 3.32
C GLU A 76 1.38 8.52 3.47
N TYR A 77 2.41 7.74 3.13
CA TYR A 77 3.80 8.22 3.11
C TYR A 77 4.02 9.35 2.09
N VAL A 78 3.49 9.21 0.87
CA VAL A 78 3.58 10.26 -0.15
C VAL A 78 2.82 11.52 0.31
N GLN A 79 1.62 11.38 0.87
CA GLN A 79 0.86 12.52 1.42
C GLN A 79 1.62 13.19 2.56
N LEU A 80 2.25 12.41 3.45
CA LEU A 80 3.09 12.93 4.54
C LEU A 80 4.26 13.74 3.98
N ARG A 81 4.97 13.19 2.99
CA ARG A 81 6.11 13.86 2.33
C ARG A 81 5.67 15.16 1.64
N LEU A 82 4.53 15.18 0.96
CA LEU A 82 3.97 16.38 0.34
C LEU A 82 3.57 17.45 1.38
N ARG A 83 2.89 17.07 2.47
CA ARG A 83 2.46 17.98 3.55
C ARG A 83 3.63 18.56 4.34
N THR A 84 4.77 17.90 4.33
CA THR A 84 5.98 18.29 5.06
C THR A 84 7.08 18.85 4.15
N ALA A 85 6.78 19.09 2.86
CA ALA A 85 7.71 19.65 1.89
C ALA A 85 8.06 21.13 2.13
N SER A 86 7.18 21.87 2.81
CA SER A 86 7.43 23.26 3.24
C SER A 86 8.20 23.27 4.58
N PRO A 87 9.03 24.29 4.91
CA PRO A 87 9.86 24.29 6.11
C PRO A 87 8.99 24.29 7.38
N ARG A 88 8.67 23.09 7.87
CA ARG A 88 7.97 22.88 9.14
C ARG A 88 8.98 22.59 10.24
N SER A 89 8.64 22.95 11.48
CA SER A 89 9.44 22.64 12.66
C SER A 89 9.72 21.13 12.74
N ARG A 90 10.94 20.76 13.17
CA ARG A 90 11.36 19.35 13.32
C ARG A 90 10.38 18.54 14.19
N LEU A 91 9.77 19.18 15.17
CA LEU A 91 8.80 18.55 16.08
C LEU A 91 7.54 18.07 15.34
N ARG A 92 6.97 18.91 14.46
CA ARG A 92 5.80 18.53 13.65
C ARG A 92 6.12 17.44 12.62
N LYS A 93 7.35 17.42 12.09
CA LYS A 93 7.84 16.34 11.23
C LYS A 93 7.88 15.01 11.99
N TYR A 94 8.45 15.02 13.19
CA TYR A 94 8.55 13.84 14.04
C TYR A 94 7.17 13.30 14.43
N GLU A 95 6.25 14.17 14.86
CA GLU A 95 4.92 13.74 15.26
C GLU A 95 4.12 13.12 14.10
N ALA A 96 4.21 13.71 12.91
CA ALA A 96 3.56 13.18 11.72
C ALA A 96 4.17 11.85 11.26
N GLY A 97 5.50 11.72 11.33
CA GLY A 97 6.20 10.45 11.07
C GLY A 97 5.85 9.37 12.07
N ARG A 98 5.75 9.70 13.37
CA ARG A 98 5.40 8.76 14.43
C ARG A 98 4.02 8.14 14.23
N LYS A 99 3.01 8.92 13.79
CA LYS A 99 1.67 8.41 13.50
C LYS A 99 1.70 7.38 12.36
N LEU A 100 2.44 7.67 11.29
CA LEU A 100 2.58 6.74 10.16
C LEU A 100 3.40 5.48 10.54
N LEU A 101 4.44 5.65 11.36
CA LEU A 101 5.22 4.52 11.87
C LEU A 101 4.38 3.61 12.75
N ALA A 102 3.52 4.17 13.62
CA ALA A 102 2.60 3.39 14.44
C ALA A 102 1.62 2.56 13.59
N LEU A 103 1.15 3.12 12.46
CA LEU A 103 0.34 2.37 11.49
C LEU A 103 1.11 1.17 10.91
N HIS A 104 2.36 1.39 10.48
CA HIS A 104 3.21 0.29 9.97
C HIS A 104 3.46 -0.79 11.03
N MET A 105 3.72 -0.39 12.28
CA MET A 105 3.90 -1.36 13.37
C MET A 105 2.63 -2.17 13.63
N ALA A 106 1.46 -1.55 13.54
CA ALA A 106 0.18 -2.25 13.66
C ALA A 106 -0.02 -3.26 12.52
N VAL A 107 0.31 -2.89 11.28
CA VAL A 107 0.23 -3.79 10.12
C VAL A 107 1.22 -4.95 10.23
N ILE A 108 2.46 -4.69 10.66
CA ILE A 108 3.46 -5.73 10.93
C ILE A 108 2.96 -6.70 12.01
N LEU A 109 2.36 -6.19 13.10
CA LEU A 109 1.80 -7.04 14.15
C LEU A 109 0.63 -7.89 13.63
N LEU A 110 -0.27 -7.30 12.84
CA LEU A 110 -1.37 -8.05 12.20
C LEU A 110 -0.83 -9.14 11.25
N ALA A 111 0.22 -8.85 10.50
CA ALA A 111 0.88 -9.82 9.64
C ALA A 111 1.48 -10.99 10.43
N LEU A 112 2.08 -10.73 11.60
CA LEU A 112 2.59 -11.77 12.50
C LEU A 112 1.49 -12.63 13.12
N ILE A 113 0.31 -12.05 13.40
CA ILE A 113 -0.82 -12.77 14.01
C ILE A 113 -1.54 -13.65 12.97
N TYR A 114 -1.78 -13.13 11.78
CA TYR A 114 -2.68 -13.75 10.80
C TYR A 114 -1.99 -14.42 9.61
N GLY A 115 -0.69 -14.17 9.41
CA GLY A 115 0.09 -14.67 8.28
C GLY A 115 1.43 -15.28 8.68
N PRO A 116 2.22 -15.74 7.70
CA PRO A 116 3.55 -16.27 7.94
C PRO A 116 4.52 -15.17 8.40
N VAL A 117 5.55 -15.52 9.15
CA VAL A 117 6.56 -14.56 9.64
C VAL A 117 7.19 -13.76 8.49
N LEU A 118 7.41 -14.39 7.32
CA LEU A 118 7.91 -13.71 6.13
C LEU A 118 6.97 -12.61 5.61
N LEU A 119 5.64 -12.73 5.82
CA LEU A 119 4.70 -11.66 5.47
C LEU A 119 5.00 -10.40 6.28
N ALA A 120 5.26 -10.53 7.58
CA ALA A 120 5.61 -9.40 8.42
C ALA A 120 6.93 -8.75 7.97
N LEU A 121 7.91 -9.56 7.56
CA LEU A 121 9.17 -9.08 7.00
C LEU A 121 8.98 -8.26 5.71
N ALA A 122 7.95 -8.55 4.90
CA ALA A 122 7.66 -7.80 3.68
C ALA A 122 7.37 -6.30 3.94
N PHE A 123 6.83 -5.96 5.11
CA PHE A 123 6.51 -4.56 5.49
C PHE A 123 7.70 -3.80 6.10
N VAL A 124 8.74 -4.50 6.55
CA VAL A 124 9.88 -3.90 7.27
C VAL A 124 10.62 -2.84 6.44
N PRO A 125 10.91 -3.03 5.13
CA PRO A 125 11.60 -2.01 4.34
C PRO A 125 10.86 -0.66 4.33
N ALA A 126 9.52 -0.67 4.24
CA ALA A 126 8.72 0.55 4.26
C ALA A 126 8.72 1.25 5.63
N ALA A 127 8.72 0.49 6.72
CA ALA A 127 8.85 1.03 8.08
C ALA A 127 10.23 1.68 8.30
N LEU A 128 11.31 1.01 7.87
CA LEU A 128 12.67 1.54 7.96
C LEU A 128 12.82 2.85 7.18
N ARG A 129 12.22 2.95 5.99
CA ARG A 129 12.19 4.19 5.21
C ARG A 129 11.63 5.38 6.00
N ILE A 130 10.58 5.16 6.80
CA ILE A 130 9.99 6.22 7.63
C ILE A 130 10.96 6.66 8.72
N ILE A 131 11.62 5.72 9.39
CA ILE A 131 12.62 5.99 10.44
C ILE A 131 13.79 6.80 9.87
N VAL A 132 14.32 6.38 8.72
CA VAL A 132 15.39 7.08 8.01
C VAL A 132 14.94 8.49 7.62
N TRP A 133 13.74 8.63 7.06
CA TRP A 133 13.20 9.93 6.69
C TRP A 133 13.02 10.84 7.92
N MET A 134 12.48 10.35 9.04
CA MET A 134 12.29 11.12 10.27
C MET A 134 13.62 11.70 10.77
N SER A 135 14.68 10.89 10.75
CA SER A 135 16.02 11.25 11.22
C SER A 135 16.79 12.17 10.26
N SER A 136 16.40 12.19 8.97
CA SER A 136 17.08 13.01 7.95
C SER A 136 16.80 14.52 8.11
N ARG A 137 17.71 15.38 7.61
CA ARG A 137 17.44 16.84 7.59
C ARG A 137 16.24 17.16 6.68
N PRO A 138 15.45 18.22 6.97
CA PRO A 138 14.42 18.69 6.05
C PRO A 138 15.07 19.05 4.71
N GLN A 139 14.69 18.37 3.64
CA GLN A 139 15.16 18.63 2.29
C GLN A 139 13.96 18.93 1.38
N PRO A 140 14.12 19.79 0.38
CA PRO A 140 13.09 20.03 -0.61
C PRO A 140 12.71 18.72 -1.29
N LEU A 141 11.41 18.53 -1.53
CA LEU A 141 10.88 17.28 -2.04
C LEU A 141 11.15 17.18 -3.54
N HIS A 142 12.07 16.30 -3.92
CA HIS A 142 12.27 15.92 -5.32
C HIS A 142 11.25 14.84 -5.72
N LEU A 143 10.16 15.26 -6.38
CA LEU A 143 9.04 14.39 -6.78
C LEU A 143 9.50 13.16 -7.60
N HIS A 144 10.44 13.34 -8.52
CA HIS A 144 10.96 12.25 -9.35
C HIS A 144 11.67 11.16 -8.52
N ARG A 145 12.52 11.55 -7.56
CA ARG A 145 13.19 10.59 -6.68
C ARG A 145 12.21 9.86 -5.78
N LEU A 146 11.18 10.57 -5.30
CA LEU A 146 10.11 9.96 -4.50
C LEU A 146 9.42 8.85 -5.30
N GLY A 147 8.99 9.12 -6.53
CA GLY A 147 8.33 8.12 -7.38
C GLY A 147 9.17 6.86 -7.60
N TRP A 148 10.46 7.01 -7.91
CA TRP A 148 11.37 5.86 -8.05
C TRP A 148 11.55 5.07 -6.76
N THR A 149 11.67 5.75 -5.61
CA THR A 149 11.78 5.05 -4.33
C THR A 149 10.50 4.31 -3.97
N GLU A 150 9.32 4.86 -4.27
CA GLU A 150 8.05 4.15 -4.05
C GLU A 150 7.94 2.90 -4.93
N LEU A 151 8.35 3.00 -6.20
CA LEU A 151 8.37 1.85 -7.12
C LEU A 151 9.29 0.74 -6.61
N LEU A 152 10.49 1.10 -6.15
CA LEU A 152 11.44 0.14 -5.58
C LEU A 152 10.86 -0.56 -4.35
N HIS A 153 10.22 0.17 -3.43
CA HIS A 153 9.59 -0.43 -2.25
C HIS A 153 8.45 -1.36 -2.65
N ASN A 154 7.66 -1.02 -3.67
CA ASN A 154 6.61 -1.89 -4.16
C ASN A 154 7.16 -3.19 -4.77
N ILE A 155 8.26 -3.12 -5.52
CA ILE A 155 8.94 -4.30 -6.08
C ILE A 155 9.47 -5.18 -4.94
N VAL A 156 10.19 -4.59 -3.98
CA VAL A 156 10.75 -5.32 -2.83
C VAL A 156 9.64 -5.97 -2.01
N PHE A 157 8.57 -5.23 -1.69
CA PHE A 157 7.41 -5.77 -0.99
C PHE A 157 6.78 -6.93 -1.75
N THR A 158 6.54 -6.78 -3.05
CA THR A 158 5.91 -7.82 -3.87
C THR A 158 6.78 -9.08 -3.92
N ALA A 159 8.09 -8.94 -4.08
CA ALA A 159 9.02 -10.07 -4.07
C ALA A 159 9.01 -10.80 -2.71
N LEU A 160 9.04 -10.06 -1.60
CA LEU A 160 8.96 -10.64 -0.25
C LEU A 160 7.61 -11.28 0.03
N LEU A 161 6.52 -10.68 -0.44
CA LEU A 161 5.16 -11.22 -0.33
C LEU A 161 5.05 -12.55 -1.07
N ILE A 162 5.59 -12.63 -2.29
CA ILE A 162 5.62 -13.88 -3.06
C ILE A 162 6.44 -14.93 -2.31
N ALA A 163 7.64 -14.59 -1.85
CA ALA A 163 8.50 -15.50 -1.09
C ALA A 163 7.80 -16.03 0.18
N ALA A 164 7.01 -15.19 0.86
CA ALA A 164 6.28 -15.56 2.06
C ALA A 164 5.21 -16.64 1.87
N TYR A 165 4.72 -16.83 0.65
CA TYR A 165 3.70 -17.84 0.31
C TYR A 165 4.22 -18.96 -0.61
N LEU A 166 5.50 -18.91 -0.98
CA LEU A 166 6.21 -20.00 -1.65
C LEU A 166 7.08 -20.83 -0.68
N SER A 167 7.28 -20.34 0.55
CA SER A 167 8.00 -21.04 1.62
C SER A 167 7.05 -21.86 2.49
#